data_AF-A0A2E6T8Z2-F1
#
_entry.id   AF-A0A2E6T8Z2-F1
#
_cell.length_a   1.000
_cell.length_b   1.000
_cell.length_c   1.000
_cell.angle_alpha   90.00
_cell.angle_beta   90.00
_cell.angle_gamma   90.00
#
_symmetry.space_group_name_H-M   'P 1'
#
loop_
_entity.id
_entity.type
_entity.pdbx_description
1 polymer ?
#
loop_
_entity_poly.entity_id
_entity_poly.type
_entity_poly.pdbx_seq_one_letter_code
_entity_poly.pdbx_strand_id
1 'polypeptide(L)'
;MIIECKNCKTKFKIPKQELSAPGRDVICEICNQEWYQHFTFSSDITFKGKAKSLDLLDKINPSKTKENIKQKNNKNRDHSLLLITSIFIIIIIISYILILKYRNQILILNPNLINFYESLEIMSEIIKAYIIFLSEILSEKFVNL
;
A
#
# COMPACT_ATOMS: atom_id res chain seq x y z
N MET A 1 -5.41 26.31 3.77
CA MET A 1 -4.40 26.76 4.77
C MET A 1 -3.05 26.23 4.31
N ILE A 2 -1.94 26.89 4.65
CA ILE A 2 -0.60 26.36 4.37
C ILE A 2 -0.02 25.86 5.68
N ILE A 3 0.50 24.63 5.69
CA ILE A 3 1.23 24.04 6.82
C ILE A 3 2.67 23.76 6.41
N GLU A 4 3.60 23.84 7.35
CA GLU A 4 5.03 23.64 7.11
C GLU A 4 5.55 22.48 7.95
N CYS A 5 6.35 21.60 7.34
CA CYS A 5 7.02 20.53 8.06
C CYS A 5 8.17 21.09 8.90
N LYS A 6 8.21 20.76 10.19
CA LYS A 6 9.29 21.20 11.10
C LYS A 6 10.67 20.64 10.74
N ASN A 7 10.73 19.47 10.09
CA ASN A 7 11.98 18.80 9.78
C ASN A 7 12.57 19.29 8.45
N CYS A 8 11.83 19.19 7.34
CA CYS A 8 12.32 19.53 6.00
C CYS A 8 11.90 20.93 5.50
N LYS A 9 11.17 21.71 6.30
CA LYS A 9 10.68 23.08 5.98
C LYS A 9 9.84 23.19 4.71
N THR A 10 9.34 22.07 4.20
CA THR A 10 8.47 22.06 3.01
C THR A 10 7.06 22.50 3.38
N LYS A 11 6.44 23.29 2.50
CA LYS A 11 5.12 23.90 2.68
C LYS A 11 4.06 23.18 1.86
N PHE A 12 2.94 22.84 2.48
CA PHE A 12 1.82 22.10 1.87
C PHE A 12 0.55 22.95 1.90
N LYS A 13 -0.16 23.03 0.77
CA LYS A 13 -1.44 23.75 0.65
C LYS A 13 -2.60 22.77 0.85
N ILE A 14 -3.36 22.95 1.93
CA ILE A 14 -4.49 22.06 2.29
C ILE A 14 -5.84 22.76 2.00
N PRO A 15 -6.77 22.09 1.29
CA PRO A 15 -8.14 22.57 1.09
C PRO A 15 -8.91 22.71 2.42
N LYS A 16 -9.74 23.75 2.55
CA LYS A 16 -10.50 24.01 3.78
C LYS A 16 -11.65 23.01 4.02
N GLN A 17 -12.09 22.29 2.98
CA GLN A 17 -13.22 21.36 3.04
C GLN A 17 -12.91 20.04 3.76
N GLU A 18 -11.63 19.74 4.04
CA GLU A 18 -11.17 18.47 4.63
C GLU A 18 -10.72 18.62 6.10
N LEU A 19 -10.96 19.79 6.70
CA LEU A 19 -10.49 20.13 8.03
C LEU A 19 -11.61 19.94 9.06
N SER A 20 -11.50 18.91 9.90
CA SER A 20 -12.35 18.73 11.08
C SER A 20 -11.66 19.32 12.32
N ALA A 21 -12.37 20.13 13.12
CA ALA A 21 -11.86 20.64 14.39
C ALA A 21 -11.76 19.52 15.44
N PRO A 22 -10.80 19.56 16.39
CA PRO A 22 -9.84 20.64 16.71
C PRO A 22 -8.50 20.58 15.95
N GLY A 23 -8.26 19.55 15.14
CA GLY A 23 -6.97 19.25 14.53
C GLY A 23 -6.88 17.79 14.11
N ARG A 24 -5.77 17.39 13.47
CA ARG A 24 -5.47 15.98 13.16
C ARG A 24 -3.98 15.71 13.11
N ASP A 25 -3.61 14.44 13.24
CA ASP A 25 -2.26 13.97 12.92
C ASP A 25 -2.02 14.02 11.42
N VAL A 26 -0.87 14.57 11.04
CA VAL A 26 -0.41 14.69 9.66
C VAL A 26 0.98 14.09 9.52
N ILE A 27 1.29 13.62 8.31
CA ILE A 27 2.57 13.00 7.97
C ILE A 27 3.18 13.79 6.81
N CYS A 28 4.48 14.10 6.89
CA CYS A 28 5.19 14.72 5.78
C CYS A 28 5.47 13.69 4.67
N GLU A 29 5.10 14.00 3.43
CA GLU A 29 5.38 13.14 2.27
C GLU A 29 6.88 13.03 1.92
N ILE A 30 7.71 13.98 2.38
CA ILE A 30 9.14 14.05 2.00
C ILE A 30 10.04 13.36 3.03
N CYS A 31 9.75 13.52 4.32
CA CYS A 31 10.60 13.02 5.39
C CYS A 31 9.88 12.12 6.40
N ASN A 32 8.63 11.76 6.12
CA ASN A 32 7.78 10.89 6.93
C ASN A 32 7.62 11.30 8.40
N GLN A 33 7.93 12.56 8.73
CA GLN A 33 7.72 13.07 10.08
C GLN A 33 6.23 13.21 10.36
N GLU A 34 5.79 12.65 11.49
CA GLU A 34 4.42 12.79 12.00
C GLU A 34 4.34 13.92 13.03
N TRP A 35 3.27 14.72 13.00
CA TRP A 35 2.95 15.68 14.05
C TRP A 35 1.46 15.99 14.11
N TYR A 36 1.00 16.48 15.26
CA TYR A 36 -0.37 16.97 15.43
C TYR A 36 -0.50 18.40 14.92
N GLN A 37 -1.41 18.64 13.97
CA GLN A 37 -1.71 19.96 13.43
C GLN A 37 -3.04 20.47 13.99
N HIS A 38 -2.97 21.53 14.79
CA HIS A 38 -4.17 22.27 15.23
C HIS A 38 -4.70 23.15 14.09
N PHE A 39 -6.02 23.13 13.88
CA PHE A 39 -6.69 24.02 12.92
C PHE A 39 -7.63 24.96 13.68
N THR A 40 -7.22 26.21 13.83
CA THR A 40 -8.09 27.23 14.42
C THR A 40 -8.99 27.82 13.34
N PHE A 41 -10.27 27.52 13.39
CA PHE A 41 -11.25 28.22 12.57
C PHE A 41 -11.54 29.58 13.24
N SER A 42 -10.99 30.67 12.68
CA SER A 42 -11.50 32.00 12.98
C SER A 42 -12.92 32.09 12.39
N SER A 43 -13.91 31.94 13.25
CA SER A 43 -15.32 31.94 12.89
C SER A 43 -15.81 33.36 12.58
N ASP A 44 -15.43 33.90 11.43
CA ASP A 44 -16.19 34.98 10.78
C ASP A 44 -17.24 34.38 9.85
N ILE A 45 -18.07 33.48 10.39
CA ILE A 45 -19.31 33.05 9.75
C ILE A 45 -20.35 32.89 10.87
N THR A 46 -21.20 33.89 11.02
CA THR A 46 -22.44 33.85 11.79
C THR A 46 -23.31 32.68 11.32
N PHE A 47 -23.23 31.54 12.01
CA PHE A 47 -24.21 30.47 11.90
C PHE A 47 -25.10 30.50 13.14
N LYS A 48 -26.33 30.98 12.98
CA LYS A 48 -27.40 30.87 13.98
C LYS A 48 -27.66 29.39 14.25
N GLY A 49 -27.13 28.88 15.37
CA GLY A 49 -27.35 27.50 15.80
C GLY A 49 -26.93 27.26 17.24
N LYS A 50 -27.83 27.55 18.18
CA LYS A 50 -27.88 27.13 19.60
C LYS A 50 -26.55 26.73 20.25
N ALA A 51 -25.95 27.70 20.96
CA ALA A 51 -25.03 27.42 22.05
C ALA A 51 -25.79 26.68 23.18
N LYS A 52 -25.43 25.41 23.40
CA LYS A 52 -25.76 24.69 24.64
C LYS A 52 -24.46 24.55 25.42
N SER A 53 -24.15 25.58 26.21
CA SER A 53 -23.17 25.51 27.28
C SER A 53 -23.61 24.42 28.26
N LEU A 54 -22.81 23.37 28.42
CA LEU A 54 -22.91 22.44 29.54
C LEU A 54 -21.52 21.97 29.92
N ASP A 55 -20.90 22.66 30.88
CA ASP A 55 -20.52 22.11 32.19
C ASP A 55 -20.52 20.57 32.30
N LEU A 56 -19.61 19.91 31.58
CA LEU A 56 -19.39 18.46 31.69
C LEU A 56 -17.93 18.08 31.96
N LEU A 57 -17.09 19.04 32.35
CA LEU A 57 -15.69 18.78 32.73
C LEU A 57 -15.47 18.53 34.23
N ASP A 58 -16.49 18.70 35.09
CA ASP A 58 -16.33 18.58 36.55
C ASP A 58 -16.80 17.24 37.16
N LYS A 59 -17.22 16.25 36.36
CA LYS A 59 -17.65 14.93 36.87
C LYS A 59 -17.26 13.76 35.97
N ILE A 60 -15.96 13.47 35.82
CA ILE A 60 -15.52 12.15 35.35
C ILE A 60 -14.56 11.55 36.38
N ASN A 61 -15.15 10.81 37.32
CA ASN A 61 -14.44 9.94 38.25
C ASN A 61 -13.89 8.73 37.46
N PRO A 62 -12.57 8.40 37.50
CA PRO A 62 -11.96 7.40 36.61
C PRO A 62 -12.39 5.94 36.84
N SER A 63 -13.32 5.67 37.75
CA SER A 63 -13.53 4.33 38.31
C SER A 63 -14.80 3.61 37.88
N LYS A 64 -15.66 4.18 37.01
CA LYS A 64 -16.91 3.53 36.59
C LYS A 64 -17.30 3.81 35.13
N THR A 65 -16.45 3.44 34.18
CA THR A 65 -16.86 3.35 32.78
C THR A 65 -16.46 2.00 32.21
N LYS A 66 -17.26 0.98 32.50
CA LYS A 66 -17.44 -0.17 31.60
C LYS A 66 -18.25 0.32 30.40
N GLU A 67 -17.63 1.12 29.53
CA GLU A 67 -18.19 1.35 28.20
C GLU A 67 -17.62 0.32 27.25
N ASN A 68 -18.54 -0.29 26.51
CA ASN A 68 -18.27 -1.12 25.36
C ASN A 68 -17.41 -0.33 24.37
N ILE A 69 -16.09 -0.44 24.51
CA ILE A 69 -15.14 -0.08 23.47
C ILE A 69 -15.45 -1.07 22.34
N LYS A 70 -16.29 -0.65 21.40
CA LYS A 70 -16.31 -1.24 20.07
C LYS A 70 -14.92 -0.97 19.50
N GLN A 71 -14.00 -1.90 19.73
CA GLN A 71 -12.77 -2.01 18.95
C GLN A 71 -13.21 -2.02 17.49
N LYS A 72 -13.04 -0.88 16.81
CA LYS A 72 -13.07 -0.85 15.36
C LYS A 72 -11.80 -1.56 14.93
N ASN A 73 -11.87 -2.88 14.84
CA ASN A 73 -10.86 -3.73 14.25
C ASN A 73 -10.67 -3.25 12.81
N ASN A 74 -9.74 -2.32 12.59
CA ASN A 74 -9.20 -2.04 11.27
C ASN A 74 -8.09 -3.06 10.97
N LYS A 75 -8.40 -4.36 11.16
CA LYS A 75 -7.72 -5.43 10.44
C LYS A 75 -8.45 -5.50 9.13
N ASN A 76 -7.83 -5.08 8.02
CA ASN A 76 -8.06 -5.57 6.66
C ASN A 76 -7.52 -4.55 5.63
N ARG A 77 -6.20 -4.46 5.45
CA ARG A 77 -5.63 -3.80 4.24
C ARG A 77 -4.41 -4.47 3.60
N ASP A 78 -3.78 -5.48 4.20
CA ASP A 78 -2.56 -6.05 3.60
C ASP A 78 -2.81 -7.20 2.59
N HIS A 79 -3.97 -7.87 2.63
CA HIS A 79 -4.28 -8.94 1.66
C HIS A 79 -4.52 -8.44 0.23
N SER A 80 -4.84 -7.16 0.05
CA SER A 80 -5.18 -6.62 -1.28
C SER A 80 -3.97 -6.55 -2.22
N LEU A 81 -2.81 -6.13 -1.71
CA LEU A 81 -1.57 -6.06 -2.49
C LEU A 81 -1.05 -7.45 -2.86
N LEU A 82 -1.06 -8.38 -1.90
CA LEU A 82 -0.64 -9.77 -2.16
C LEU A 82 -1.48 -10.40 -3.27
N LEU A 83 -2.81 -10.29 -3.21
CA LEU A 83 -3.69 -10.84 -4.24
C LEU A 83 -3.43 -10.23 -5.62
N ILE A 84 -3.25 -8.89 -5.70
CA ILE A 84 -2.94 -8.21 -6.96
C ILE A 84 -1.60 -8.70 -7.52
N THR A 85 -0.57 -8.79 -6.68
CA THR A 85 0.75 -9.28 -7.11
C THR A 85 0.69 -10.74 -7.56
N SER A 86 -0.05 -11.61 -6.87
CA SER A 86 -0.24 -13.00 -7.28
C SER A 86 -0.94 -13.11 -8.63
N ILE A 87 -1.99 -12.33 -8.88
CA ILE A 87 -2.69 -12.29 -10.18
C ILE A 87 -1.74 -11.84 -11.29
N PHE A 88 -0.94 -10.80 -11.04
CA PHE A 88 0.05 -10.31 -11.99
C PHE A 88 1.08 -11.37 -12.38
N ILE A 89 1.59 -12.12 -11.40
CA ILE A 89 2.54 -13.23 -11.64
C ILE A 89 1.88 -14.32 -12.49
N ILE A 90 0.63 -14.69 -12.18
CA ILE A 90 -0.11 -15.69 -12.97
C ILE A 90 -0.25 -15.25 -14.43
N ILE A 91 -0.56 -13.98 -14.68
CA ILE A 91 -0.67 -13.42 -16.03
C ILE A 91 0.66 -13.51 -16.77
N ILE A 92 1.79 -13.19 -16.12
CA ILE A 92 3.12 -13.31 -16.73
C ILE A 92 3.41 -14.75 -17.13
N ILE A 93 3.13 -15.72 -16.25
CA ILE A 93 3.36 -17.15 -16.53
C ILE A 93 2.51 -17.61 -17.72
N ILE A 94 1.23 -17.25 -17.75
CA ILE A 94 0.34 -17.58 -18.87
C ILE A 94 0.86 -16.95 -20.17
N SER A 95 1.26 -15.68 -20.14
CA SER A 95 1.80 -14.96 -21.29
C SER A 95 3.06 -15.65 -21.83
N TYR A 96 3.99 -16.02 -20.96
CA TYR A 96 5.20 -16.76 -21.32
C TYR A 96 4.88 -18.08 -22.03
N ILE A 97 3.94 -18.87 -21.49
CA ILE A 97 3.52 -20.14 -22.09
C ILE A 97 2.89 -19.91 -23.48
N LEU A 98 2.03 -18.89 -23.63
CA LEU A 98 1.42 -18.56 -24.92
C LEU A 98 2.46 -18.15 -25.96
N ILE A 99 3.42 -17.30 -25.59
CA ILE A 99 4.50 -16.85 -26.47
C ILE A 99 5.28 -18.04 -27.02
N LEU A 100 5.61 -19.02 -26.18
CA LEU A 100 6.32 -20.23 -26.61
C LEU A 100 5.44 -21.15 -27.47
N LYS A 101 4.21 -21.41 -27.05
CA LYS A 101 3.28 -22.30 -27.76
C LYS A 101 3.00 -21.84 -29.19
N TYR A 102 2.90 -20.53 -29.38
CA TYR A 102 2.60 -19.92 -30.68
C TYR A 102 3.83 -19.38 -31.41
N ARG A 103 5.05 -19.76 -30.98
CA ARG A 103 6.33 -19.32 -31.56
C ARG A 103 6.33 -19.28 -33.09
N ASN A 104 6.00 -20.39 -33.73
CA ASN A 104 6.07 -20.50 -35.18
C ASN A 104 5.11 -19.53 -35.88
N GLN A 105 3.89 -19.37 -35.36
CA GLN A 105 2.89 -18.46 -35.92
C GLN A 105 3.32 -17.00 -35.74
N ILE A 106 3.90 -16.68 -34.58
CA ILE A 106 4.42 -15.34 -34.27
C ILE A 106 5.62 -15.01 -35.17
N LEU A 107 6.54 -15.96 -35.41
CA LEU A 107 7.71 -15.76 -36.26
C LEU A 107 7.37 -15.65 -37.75
N ILE A 108 6.31 -16.33 -38.23
CA ILE A 108 5.81 -16.16 -39.59
C ILE A 108 5.32 -14.72 -39.80
N LEU A 109 4.59 -14.17 -38.82
CA LEU A 109 4.05 -12.81 -38.89
C LEU A 109 5.09 -11.73 -38.57
N ASN A 110 6.06 -12.04 -37.70
CA ASN A 110 7.05 -11.11 -37.18
C ASN A 110 8.44 -11.78 -37.14
N PRO A 111 9.11 -11.95 -38.30
CA PRO A 111 10.40 -12.65 -38.38
C PRO A 111 11.51 -11.96 -37.58
N ASN A 112 11.41 -10.66 -37.33
CA ASN A 112 12.37 -9.89 -36.53
C ASN A 112 12.44 -10.34 -35.07
N LEU A 113 11.47 -11.12 -34.58
CA LEU A 113 11.47 -11.68 -33.23
C LEU A 113 12.33 -12.94 -33.09
N ILE A 114 13.02 -13.40 -34.14
CA ILE A 114 13.83 -14.62 -34.07
C ILE A 114 14.88 -14.56 -32.96
N ASN A 115 15.63 -13.45 -32.87
CA ASN A 115 16.64 -13.24 -31.82
C ASN A 115 16.01 -13.17 -30.42
N PHE A 116 14.77 -12.69 -30.32
CA PHE A 116 14.03 -12.68 -29.04
C PHE A 116 13.72 -14.11 -28.59
N TYR A 117 13.26 -14.98 -29.50
CA TYR A 117 13.00 -16.38 -29.19
C TYR A 117 14.27 -17.18 -28.90
N GLU A 118 15.37 -16.91 -29.60
CA GLU A 118 16.68 -17.50 -29.27
C GLU A 118 17.14 -17.09 -27.87
N SER A 119 16.97 -15.80 -27.53
CA SER A 119 17.27 -15.31 -26.18
C SER A 119 16.36 -15.96 -25.12
N LEU A 120 15.07 -16.15 -25.41
CA LEU A 120 14.14 -16.85 -24.53
C LEU A 120 14.54 -18.31 -24.30
N GLU A 121 15.03 -19.00 -25.33
CA GLU A 121 15.50 -20.38 -25.22
C GLU A 121 16.69 -20.49 -24.27
N ILE A 122 17.69 -19.62 -24.43
CA ILE A 122 18.85 -19.52 -23.53
C ILE A 122 18.39 -19.25 -22.09
N MET A 123 17.49 -18.29 -21.90
CA MET A 123 16.94 -17.99 -20.57
C MET A 123 16.19 -19.18 -19.99
N SER A 124 15.47 -19.95 -20.80
CA SER A 124 14.75 -21.15 -20.34
C SER A 124 15.73 -22.22 -19.84
N GLU A 125 16.85 -22.41 -20.52
CA GLU A 125 17.88 -23.37 -20.12
C GLU A 125 18.56 -22.96 -18.81
N ILE A 126 18.84 -21.67 -18.64
CA ILE A 126 19.37 -21.13 -17.38
C ILE A 126 18.38 -21.38 -16.23
N ILE A 127 17.09 -21.09 -16.44
CA ILE A 127 16.04 -21.32 -15.43
C ILE A 127 15.96 -22.82 -15.07
N LYS A 128 15.98 -23.72 -16.07
CA LYS A 128 15.98 -25.17 -15.84
C LYS A 128 17.19 -25.61 -15.02
N ALA A 129 18.39 -25.13 -15.33
CA ALA A 129 19.59 -25.45 -14.59
C ALA A 129 19.48 -25.04 -13.11
N TYR A 130 18.96 -23.83 -12.84
CA TYR A 130 18.72 -23.39 -11.47
C TYR A 130 17.63 -24.20 -10.75
N ILE A 131 16.56 -24.59 -11.44
CA ILE A 131 15.52 -25.45 -10.87
C ILE A 131 16.10 -26.82 -10.47
N ILE A 132 16.92 -27.42 -11.34
CA ILE A 132 17.59 -28.70 -11.06
C ILE A 132 18.50 -28.55 -9.84
N PHE A 133 19.36 -27.54 -9.82
CA PHE A 133 20.24 -27.27 -8.68
C PHE A 133 19.49 -27.07 -7.36
N LEU A 134 18.40 -26.29 -7.36
CA LEU A 134 17.57 -26.10 -6.18
C LEU A 134 16.87 -27.39 -5.75
N SER A 135 16.43 -28.22 -6.71
CA SER A 135 15.82 -29.51 -6.41
C SER A 135 16.80 -30.47 -5.75
N GLU A 136 18.05 -30.51 -6.21
CA GLU A 136 19.12 -31.33 -5.63
C GLU A 136 19.42 -30.90 -4.18
N ILE A 137 19.58 -29.59 -3.92
CA ILE A 137 19.80 -29.06 -2.57
C ILE A 137 18.66 -29.41 -1.63
N LEU A 138 17.42 -29.29 -2.10
CA LEU A 138 16.25 -29.63 -1.28
C LEU A 138 16.23 -31.13 -0.99
N SER A 139 16.45 -31.98 -2.00
CA SER A 139 16.52 -33.42 -1.83
C SER A 139 17.60 -33.82 -0.82
N GLU A 140 18.82 -33.27 -0.89
CA GLU A 140 19.88 -33.55 0.07
C GLU A 140 19.53 -33.14 1.51
N LYS A 141 18.81 -32.03 1.69
CA LYS A 141 18.34 -31.58 3.01
C LYS A 141 17.22 -32.45 3.56
N PHE A 142 16.33 -32.97 2.71
CA PHE A 142 15.25 -33.86 3.15
C PHE A 142 15.70 -35.31 3.39
N VAL A 143 16.78 -35.77 2.75
CA VAL A 143 17.38 -37.09 3.05
C VAL A 143 18.16 -37.10 4.37
N ASN A 144 18.65 -35.94 4.82
CA ASN A 144 19.46 -35.79 6.04
C ASN A 144 18.66 -35.34 7.29
N LEU A 145 17.32 -35.48 7.27
CA LEU A 145 16.39 -35.08 8.34
C LEU A 145 15.60 -36.30 8.81
#